data_AF-A0A2D8R3V2-F1
#
_entry.id   AF-A0A2D8R3V2-F1
#
_cell.length_a   1.000
_cell.length_b   1.000
_cell.length_c   1.000
_cell.angle_alpha   90.00
_cell.angle_beta   90.00
_cell.angle_gamma   90.00
#
_symmetry.space_group_name_H-M   'P 1'
#
loop_
_entity.id
_entity.type
_entity.pdbx_description
1 polymer ?
#
loop_
_entity_poly.entity_id
_entity_poly.type
_entity_poly.pdbx_seq_one_letter_code
_entity_poly.pdbx_strand_id
1 'polypeptide(L)'
;MRNYTRVIPRDLFNEAGLLKSLGRLAIALGELDGHDARIVEDTLDEFAIAQDPADGSISVKNITFLIGSEEWKLFRSLNSRESYSLYATLSDEEVSVFEEDGSLTDEFVELIRSF
;
A
#
# COMPACT_ATOMS: atom_id res chain seq x y z
N MET A 1 2.68 19.46 -2.90
CA MET A 1 3.52 19.95 -1.77
C MET A 1 4.54 18.86 -1.47
N ARG A 2 5.86 19.13 -1.55
CA ARG A 2 6.89 18.09 -1.33
C ARG A 2 7.01 17.83 0.18
N ASN A 3 6.45 16.73 0.67
CA ASN A 3 6.10 16.53 2.09
C ASN A 3 7.23 16.09 3.03
N TYR A 4 8.47 15.88 2.59
CA TYR A 4 9.63 15.73 3.49
C TYR A 4 10.94 15.84 2.71
N THR A 5 12.03 16.20 3.41
CA THR A 5 13.38 16.20 2.83
C THR A 5 13.85 14.77 2.65
N ARG A 6 14.03 14.35 1.39
CA ARG A 6 14.56 13.02 1.07
C ARG A 6 16.03 12.89 1.45
N VAL A 7 16.38 11.76 2.02
CA VAL A 7 17.71 11.39 2.50
C VAL A 7 18.15 10.09 1.85
N ILE A 8 19.26 10.16 1.12
CA ILE A 8 19.90 8.98 0.52
C ILE A 8 20.87 8.36 1.56
N PRO A 9 20.93 7.02 1.68
CA PRO A 9 20.24 6.03 0.86
C PRO A 9 18.85 5.61 1.39
N ARG A 10 18.47 6.07 2.58
CA ARG A 10 17.27 5.63 3.31
C ARG A 10 16.00 5.68 2.45
N ASP A 11 15.74 6.82 1.83
CA ASP A 11 14.45 7.04 1.18
C ASP A 11 14.38 6.36 -0.19
N LEU A 12 15.52 6.10 -0.85
CA LEU A 12 15.56 5.26 -2.04
C LEU A 12 15.06 3.84 -1.73
N PHE A 13 15.55 3.24 -0.65
CA PHE A 13 15.13 1.88 -0.27
C PHE A 13 13.68 1.84 0.22
N ASN A 14 13.25 2.83 1.01
CA ASN A 14 11.88 2.87 1.51
C ASN A 14 10.86 3.09 0.39
N GLU A 15 11.08 4.08 -0.48
CA GLU A 15 10.19 4.38 -1.61
C GLU A 15 10.15 3.22 -2.61
N ALA A 16 11.30 2.59 -2.91
CA ALA A 16 11.34 1.39 -3.75
C ALA A 16 10.56 0.22 -3.13
N GLY A 17 10.66 0.02 -1.81
CA GLY A 17 9.90 -1.00 -1.09
C GLY A 17 8.39 -0.77 -1.19
N LEU A 18 7.93 0.47 -0.96
CA LEU A 18 6.52 0.84 -1.10
C LEU A 18 5.99 0.57 -2.52
N LEU A 19 6.70 1.05 -3.55
CA LEU A 19 6.29 0.89 -4.94
C LEU A 19 6.29 -0.58 -5.38
N LYS A 20 7.26 -1.37 -4.91
CA LYS A 20 7.29 -2.82 -5.15
C LYS A 20 6.06 -3.51 -4.55
N SER A 21 5.71 -3.21 -3.30
CA SER A 21 4.54 -3.80 -2.66
C SER A 21 3.23 -3.38 -3.33
N LEU A 22 3.09 -2.11 -3.75
CA LEU A 22 1.92 -1.65 -4.51
C LEU A 22 1.80 -2.35 -5.87
N GLY A 23 2.91 -2.51 -6.60
CA GLY A 23 2.93 -3.27 -7.84
C GLY A 23 2.53 -4.74 -7.63
N ARG A 24 3.01 -5.36 -6.54
CA ARG A 24 2.61 -6.72 -6.17
C ARG A 24 1.12 -6.81 -5.86
N LEU A 25 0.54 -5.81 -5.18
CA LEU A 25 -0.89 -5.76 -4.86
C LEU A 25 -1.72 -5.70 -6.14
N ALA A 26 -1.37 -4.82 -7.08
CA ALA A 26 -2.07 -4.69 -8.35
C ALA A 26 -2.08 -6.02 -9.13
N ILE A 27 -0.96 -6.76 -9.15
CA ILE A 27 -0.88 -8.08 -9.78
C ILE A 27 -1.77 -9.08 -9.04
N ALA A 28 -1.66 -9.16 -7.71
CA ALA A 28 -2.39 -10.14 -6.91
C ALA A 28 -3.92 -9.95 -7.03
N LEU A 29 -4.41 -8.71 -7.08
CA LEU A 29 -5.82 -8.42 -7.34
C LEU A 29 -6.23 -8.81 -8.77
N GLY A 30 -5.35 -8.66 -9.75
CA GLY A 30 -5.62 -9.13 -11.12
C GLY A 30 -5.68 -10.66 -11.27
N GLU A 31 -5.06 -11.40 -10.35
CA GLU A 31 -5.01 -12.87 -10.33
C GLU A 31 -6.10 -13.51 -9.45
N LEU A 32 -6.68 -12.73 -8.54
CA LEU A 32 -7.65 -13.22 -7.55
C LEU A 32 -9.08 -12.92 -7.98
N ASP A 33 -9.90 -13.96 -8.14
CA ASP A 33 -11.32 -13.78 -8.45
C ASP A 33 -12.18 -13.53 -7.19
N GLY A 34 -13.30 -12.84 -7.41
CA GLY A 34 -14.41 -12.74 -6.45
C GLY A 34 -14.15 -11.81 -5.27
N HIS A 35 -13.44 -10.70 -5.46
CA HIS A 35 -13.25 -9.64 -4.48
C HIS A 35 -13.79 -8.29 -5.00
N ASP A 36 -13.96 -7.31 -4.11
CA ASP A 36 -14.40 -5.94 -4.45
C ASP A 36 -13.29 -4.88 -4.24
N ALA A 37 -12.04 -5.31 -4.13
CA ALA A 37 -10.88 -4.42 -4.04
C ALA A 37 -10.38 -3.93 -5.41
N ARG A 38 -10.02 -2.65 -5.52
CA ARG A 38 -9.43 -2.07 -6.74
C ARG A 38 -8.58 -0.83 -6.49
N ILE A 39 -7.56 -0.66 -7.32
CA ILE A 39 -6.87 0.62 -7.52
C ILE A 39 -7.62 1.37 -8.63
N VAL A 40 -7.99 2.62 -8.40
CA VAL A 40 -8.85 3.37 -9.33
C VAL A 40 -8.06 3.90 -10.53
N GLU A 41 -6.81 4.28 -10.33
CA GLU A 41 -6.00 4.93 -11.36
C GLU A 41 -5.26 3.91 -12.24
N ASP A 42 -5.54 3.95 -13.55
CA ASP A 42 -4.82 3.16 -14.54
C ASP A 42 -3.46 3.77 -14.94
N THR A 43 -3.34 5.11 -14.88
CA THR A 43 -2.16 5.85 -15.31
C THR A 43 -1.91 7.07 -14.44
N LEU A 44 -0.62 7.36 -14.17
CA LEU A 44 -0.16 8.49 -13.37
C LEU A 44 1.12 9.06 -13.99
N ASP A 45 1.28 10.38 -13.93
CA ASP A 45 2.53 11.06 -14.38
C ASP A 45 3.69 10.84 -13.40
N GLU A 46 3.38 10.71 -12.10
CA GLU A 46 4.34 10.43 -11.03
C GLU A 46 3.66 9.70 -9.87
N PHE A 47 4.44 9.03 -9.02
CA PHE A 47 3.95 8.53 -7.74
C PHE A 47 4.20 9.58 -6.65
N ALA A 48 3.14 10.23 -6.18
CA ALA A 48 3.20 11.29 -5.19
C ALA A 48 3.40 10.73 -3.77
N ILE A 49 4.61 10.24 -3.48
CA ILE A 49 4.94 9.66 -2.19
C ILE A 49 5.02 10.75 -1.11
N ALA A 50 4.35 10.52 0.02
CA ALA A 50 4.40 11.37 1.20
C ALA A 50 4.64 10.55 2.47
N GLN A 51 5.33 11.17 3.41
CA GLN A 51 5.55 10.66 4.75
C GLN A 51 4.51 11.21 5.72
N ASP A 52 3.98 10.35 6.57
CA ASP A 52 3.13 10.73 7.69
C ASP A 52 3.99 11.33 8.82
N PRO A 53 3.72 12.56 9.29
CA PRO A 53 4.51 13.19 10.33
C PRO A 53 4.33 12.56 11.71
N ALA A 54 3.26 11.79 11.94
CA ALA A 54 2.98 11.20 13.26
C ALA A 54 3.85 9.96 13.53
N ASP A 55 4.00 9.09 12.53
CA ASP A 55 4.68 7.78 12.67
C ASP A 55 5.84 7.57 11.68
N GLY A 56 6.00 8.45 10.70
CA GLY A 56 7.03 8.35 9.66
C GLY A 56 6.72 7.37 8.54
N SER A 57 5.57 6.70 8.55
CA SER A 57 5.10 5.82 7.48
C SER A 57 5.00 6.55 6.14
N ILE A 58 5.08 5.81 5.04
CA ILE A 58 5.01 6.36 3.68
C ILE A 58 3.85 5.77 2.90
N SER A 59 3.22 6.60 2.06
CA SER A 59 2.09 6.23 1.19
C SER A 59 2.18 6.99 -0.14
N VAL A 60 1.54 6.47 -1.19
CA VAL A 60 1.36 7.19 -2.47
C VAL A 60 0.03 7.94 -2.43
N LYS A 61 0.06 9.28 -2.44
CA LYS A 61 -1.13 10.12 -2.18
C LYS A 61 -2.06 10.29 -3.38
N ASN A 62 -1.60 9.94 -4.57
CA ASN A 62 -2.37 10.01 -5.81
C ASN A 62 -2.74 8.62 -6.34
N ILE A 63 -2.88 7.65 -5.43
CA ILE A 63 -3.47 6.34 -5.70
C ILE A 63 -4.66 6.19 -4.75
N THR A 64 -5.83 5.94 -5.32
CA THR A 64 -7.06 5.63 -4.59
C THR A 64 -7.23 4.12 -4.57
N PHE A 65 -7.22 3.55 -3.37
CA PHE A 65 -7.49 2.12 -3.18
C PHE A 65 -8.87 1.97 -2.53
N LEU A 66 -9.75 1.24 -3.20
CA LEU A 66 -11.11 0.99 -2.75
C LEU A 66 -11.30 -0.47 -2.39
N ILE A 67 -12.06 -0.74 -1.35
CA ILE A 67 -12.69 -2.04 -1.07
C ILE A 67 -14.20 -1.78 -1.02
N GLY A 68 -14.91 -2.25 -2.04
CA GLY A 68 -16.28 -1.82 -2.31
C GLY A 68 -16.39 -0.31 -2.54
N SER A 69 -17.16 0.37 -1.71
CA SER A 69 -17.30 1.84 -1.78
C SER A 69 -16.36 2.60 -0.84
N GLU A 70 -15.60 1.91 0.01
CA GLU A 70 -14.77 2.54 1.04
C GLU A 70 -13.35 2.79 0.55
N GLU A 71 -12.80 3.95 0.87
CA GLU A 71 -11.43 4.33 0.53
C GLU A 71 -10.45 3.93 1.64
N TRP A 72 -9.56 3.00 1.33
CA TRP A 72 -8.56 2.46 2.25
C TRP A 72 -7.19 3.10 1.97
N LYS A 73 -6.52 3.58 3.02
CA LYS A 73 -5.15 4.10 2.91
C LYS A 73 -4.18 2.93 2.84
N LEU A 74 -3.38 2.89 1.78
CA LEU A 74 -2.23 1.98 1.67
C LEU A 74 -0.95 2.66 2.16
N PHE A 75 -0.22 2.01 3.05
CA PHE A 75 1.02 2.57 3.58
C PHE A 75 2.05 1.50 3.99
N ARG A 76 3.28 1.96 4.20
CA ARG A 76 4.40 1.16 4.67
C ARG A 76 5.15 1.88 5.78
N SER A 77 5.51 1.17 6.84
CA SER A 77 6.37 1.69 7.91
C SER A 77 7.78 2.00 7.41
N LEU A 78 8.35 3.12 7.87
CA LEU A 78 9.70 3.53 7.50
C LEU A 78 10.75 2.52 8.01
N ASN A 79 11.75 2.21 7.19
CA ASN A 79 12.86 1.31 7.51
C ASN A 79 12.45 -0.13 7.82
N SER A 80 11.25 -0.57 7.40
CA SER A 80 10.88 -1.98 7.48
C SER A 80 11.86 -2.83 6.66
N ARG A 81 12.31 -3.93 7.27
CA ARG A 81 13.24 -4.91 6.68
C ARG A 81 12.53 -6.04 5.95
N GLU A 82 11.20 -6.12 6.09
CA GLU A 82 10.39 -7.12 5.43
C GLU A 82 10.29 -6.86 3.93
N SER A 83 10.27 -7.94 3.16
CA SER A 83 10.25 -7.93 1.70
C SER A 83 8.99 -7.29 1.11
N TYR A 84 7.86 -7.40 1.81
CA TYR A 84 6.53 -6.94 1.39
C TYR A 84 5.72 -6.36 2.57
N SER A 85 6.26 -5.35 3.26
CA SER A 85 5.49 -4.64 4.29
C SER A 85 4.57 -3.59 3.65
N LEU A 86 3.31 -3.94 3.45
CA LEU A 86 2.24 -3.04 3.06
C LEU A 86 1.04 -3.28 3.95
N TYR A 87 0.42 -2.21 4.42
CA TYR A 87 -0.75 -2.22 5.27
C TYR A 87 -1.88 -1.46 4.60
N ALA A 88 -3.10 -1.93 4.80
CA ALA A 88 -4.33 -1.22 4.45
C ALA A 88 -5.00 -0.74 5.74
N THR A 89 -5.46 0.51 5.76
CA THR A 89 -6.18 1.05 6.93
C THR A 89 -7.40 1.88 6.55
N LEU A 90 -8.46 1.72 7.34
CA LEU A 90 -9.67 2.52 7.31
C LEU A 90 -10.06 2.87 8.74
N SER A 91 -10.09 4.17 9.05
CA SER A 91 -10.35 4.69 10.41
C SER A 91 -9.32 4.18 11.43
N ASP A 92 -9.68 3.16 12.22
CA ASP A 92 -8.83 2.57 13.28
C ASP A 92 -8.48 1.10 12.98
N GLU A 93 -8.96 0.55 11.87
CA GLU A 93 -8.65 -0.80 11.43
C GLU A 93 -7.40 -0.79 10.56
N GLU A 94 -6.45 -1.66 10.85
CA GLU A 94 -5.21 -1.84 10.12
C GLU A 94 -5.00 -3.32 9.84
N VAL A 95 -4.80 -3.68 8.57
CA VAL A 95 -4.62 -5.06 8.12
C VAL A 95 -3.32 -5.17 7.31
N SER A 96 -2.51 -6.18 7.61
CA SER A 96 -1.33 -6.50 6.80
C SER A 96 -1.76 -7.10 5.47
N VAL A 97 -1.24 -6.56 4.36
CA VAL A 97 -1.65 -6.98 3.02
C VAL A 97 -0.93 -8.27 2.59
N PHE A 98 0.33 -8.45 2.98
CA PHE A 98 1.16 -9.56 2.49
C PHE A 98 1.82 -10.37 3.60
N GLU A 99 2.05 -11.64 3.27
CA GLU A 99 3.03 -12.51 3.91
C GLU A 99 4.45 -12.18 3.45
N GLU A 100 5.46 -12.77 4.11
CA GLU A 100 6.88 -12.52 3.77
C GLU A 100 7.25 -12.89 2.32
N ASP A 101 6.56 -13.85 1.72
CA ASP A 101 6.77 -14.31 0.34
C ASP A 101 6.04 -13.45 -0.71
N GLY A 102 5.19 -12.50 -0.27
CA GLY A 102 4.40 -11.63 -1.14
C GLY A 102 3.08 -12.25 -1.61
N SER A 103 2.64 -13.37 -1.03
CA SER A 103 1.25 -13.79 -1.09
C SER A 103 0.38 -12.89 -0.20
N LEU A 104 -0.91 -12.77 -0.53
CA LEU A 104 -1.85 -12.00 0.29
C LEU A 104 -2.10 -12.76 1.61
N THR A 105 -2.21 -12.03 2.71
CA THR A 105 -2.62 -12.63 3.99
C THR A 105 -4.07 -13.12 3.92
N ASP A 106 -4.41 -14.15 4.69
CA ASP A 106 -5.79 -14.64 4.77
C ASP A 106 -6.74 -13.54 5.28
N GLU A 107 -6.30 -12.75 6.27
CA GLU A 107 -7.06 -11.61 6.83
C GLU A 107 -7.40 -10.57 5.75
N PHE A 108 -6.43 -10.21 4.91
CA PHE A 108 -6.68 -9.26 3.82
C PHE A 108 -7.60 -9.86 2.74
N VAL A 109 -7.46 -11.15 2.44
CA VAL A 109 -8.35 -11.85 1.49
C VAL A 109 -9.80 -11.89 2.01
N GLU A 110 -10.00 -12.16 3.30
CA GLU A 110 -11.32 -12.10 3.93
C GLU A 110 -11.90 -10.70 3.86
N LEU A 111 -11.10 -9.67 4.16
CA LEU A 111 -11.50 -8.26 4.10
C LEU A 111 -12.04 -7.88 2.71
N ILE A 112 -11.28 -8.15 1.65
CA ILE A 112 -11.64 -7.73 0.28
C ILE A 112 -12.80 -8.52 -0.34
N ARG A 113 -13.20 -9.63 0.29
CA ARG A 113 -14.33 -10.49 -0.12
C ARG A 113 -15.60 -10.29 0.71
N SER A 114 -15.51 -9.52 1.79
CA SER A 114 -16.64 -9.31 2.72
C SER A 114 -17.59 -8.19 2.29
N PHE A 115 -17.30 -7.52 1.17
CA PHE A 115 -18.13 -6.49 0.53
C PHE A 115 -18.81 -7.06 -0.71
#